data_AF-A0A1X3A422-F1
#
_entry.id   AF-A0A1X3A422-F1
#
_cell.length_a   1.000
_cell.length_b   1.000
_cell.length_c   1.000
_cell.angle_alpha   90.00
_cell.angle_beta   90.00
_cell.angle_gamma   90.00
#
_symmetry.space_group_name_H-M   'P 1'
#
loop_
_entity.id
_entity.type
_entity.pdbx_description
1 polymer ?
#
loop_
_entity_poly.entity_id
_entity_poly.type
_entity_poly.pdbx_seq_one_letter_code
_entity_poly.pdbx_strand_id
1 'polypeptide(L)'
;MLTDIVVRVRCIVSIFGIIVACLACVACGTGRQDAVPSPSQTTAKAEDGTVFTGAYARRFADMYDNLQTGFARNLIKDGKISEKDIAALESKVMDCICAQAQSEDDFPTFDLTDGALTPVPYTGANAQKDNRVAKECMERYDGYKLSDLSQYVYRHEHPDDTHLSN
;
A
#
# COMPACT_ATOMS: atom_id res chain seq x y z
N MET A 1 39.02 -29.62 -0.99
CA MET A 1 37.94 -28.77 -1.55
C MET A 1 36.61 -29.45 -1.28
N LEU A 2 36.17 -29.42 -0.01
CA LEU A 2 35.02 -30.19 0.49
C LEU A 2 34.14 -29.35 1.43
N THR A 3 34.09 -28.02 1.21
CA THR A 3 33.43 -27.07 2.13
C THR A 3 32.61 -25.98 1.42
N ASP A 4 32.22 -26.19 0.16
CA ASP A 4 31.35 -25.24 -0.57
C ASP A 4 30.00 -25.83 -1.02
N ILE A 5 29.70 -27.09 -0.64
CA ILE A 5 28.46 -27.79 -1.04
C ILE A 5 27.37 -27.73 0.04
N VAL A 6 27.68 -27.28 1.27
CA VAL A 6 26.75 -27.40 2.42
C VAL A 6 25.88 -26.15 2.65
N VAL A 7 26.13 -25.03 1.96
CA VAL A 7 25.40 -23.77 2.19
C VAL A 7 24.25 -23.54 1.19
N ARG A 8 24.20 -24.26 0.06
CA ARG A 8 23.14 -24.12 -0.97
C ARG A 8 21.95 -25.08 -0.84
N VAL A 9 21.88 -25.91 0.22
CA VAL A 9 20.82 -26.93 0.40
C VAL A 9 20.07 -26.76 1.73
N ARG A 10 19.93 -25.52 2.23
CA ARG A 10 19.16 -25.22 3.45
C ARG A 10 18.10 -24.12 3.32
N CYS A 11 17.75 -23.69 2.11
CA CYS A 11 16.69 -22.68 1.92
C CYS A 11 15.51 -23.12 1.02
N ILE A 12 15.43 -24.40 0.62
CA ILE A 12 14.38 -24.89 -0.32
C ILE A 12 13.39 -25.88 0.32
N VAL A 13 13.44 -26.12 1.64
CA VAL A 13 12.49 -27.03 2.32
C VAL A 13 11.90 -26.36 3.55
N SER A 14 10.92 -25.46 3.38
CA SER A 14 10.02 -25.01 4.46
C SER A 14 8.75 -24.28 3.95
N ILE A 15 8.19 -24.65 2.79
CA ILE A 15 6.91 -24.07 2.29
C ILE A 15 5.86 -25.15 2.02
N PHE A 16 5.82 -26.23 2.82
CA PHE A 16 4.68 -27.15 2.80
C PHE A 16 4.38 -27.67 4.21
N GLY A 17 3.16 -27.36 4.70
CA GLY A 17 2.61 -27.69 6.01
C GLY A 17 2.28 -26.40 6.75
N ILE A 18 1.04 -25.92 6.79
CA ILE A 18 -0.11 -26.58 7.43
C ILE A 18 -1.40 -26.10 6.74
N ILE A 19 -2.12 -27.03 6.13
CA ILE A 19 -3.56 -26.93 5.90
C ILE A 19 -4.19 -27.87 6.94
N VAL A 20 -5.23 -27.40 7.62
CA VAL A 20 -6.43 -28.12 8.11
C VAL A 20 -6.87 -27.61 9.50
N ALA A 21 -8.14 -27.19 9.50
CA ALA A 21 -9.10 -27.12 10.60
C ALA A 21 -8.94 -26.04 11.68
N CYS A 22 -9.83 -25.05 11.61
CA CYS A 22 -10.94 -24.98 12.57
C CYS A 22 -12.18 -24.35 11.91
N LEU A 23 -13.14 -25.22 11.62
CA LEU A 23 -14.53 -24.88 11.37
C LEU A 23 -15.22 -24.62 12.71
N ALA A 24 -16.13 -23.64 12.67
CA ALA A 24 -17.38 -23.52 13.42
C ALA A 24 -17.49 -22.43 14.51
N CYS A 25 -18.62 -21.71 14.39
CA CYS A 25 -19.32 -20.86 15.36
C CYS A 25 -18.78 -19.42 15.48
N VAL A 26 -19.55 -18.34 15.32
CA VAL A 26 -20.97 -18.10 15.66
C VAL A 26 -21.56 -17.03 14.72
N ALA A 27 -22.84 -17.21 14.40
CA ALA A 27 -23.70 -16.29 13.67
C ALA A 27 -23.93 -14.95 14.39
N CYS A 28 -24.10 -13.89 13.58
CA CYS A 28 -24.98 -12.72 13.75
C CYS A 28 -24.25 -11.45 13.29
N GLY A 29 -24.81 -10.76 12.29
CA GLY A 29 -24.46 -9.38 12.04
C GLY A 29 -24.45 -8.99 10.58
N THR A 30 -25.65 -8.74 10.05
CA THR A 30 -25.99 -7.62 9.15
C THR A 30 -25.20 -7.46 7.84
N GLY A 31 -25.98 -7.48 6.76
CA GLY A 31 -25.54 -7.21 5.40
C GLY A 31 -24.63 -5.99 5.28
N ARG A 32 -23.61 -6.15 4.45
CA ARG A 32 -22.73 -5.09 3.99
C ARG A 32 -23.58 -4.11 3.17
N GLN A 33 -24.20 -3.16 3.87
CA GLN A 33 -24.69 -1.94 3.26
C GLN A 33 -23.45 -1.09 3.00
N ASP A 34 -23.17 -0.81 1.73
CA ASP A 34 -22.37 0.34 1.31
C ASP A 34 -23.11 1.61 1.77
N ALA A 35 -23.08 1.87 3.08
CA ALA A 35 -23.57 3.10 3.64
C ALA A 35 -22.48 4.15 3.42
N VAL A 36 -22.76 5.05 2.47
CA VAL A 36 -22.10 6.35 2.40
C VAL A 36 -22.09 6.92 3.84
N PRO A 37 -20.91 7.25 4.41
CA PRO A 37 -20.84 7.69 5.81
C PRO A 37 -21.74 8.92 6.00
N SER A 38 -22.60 8.85 7.02
CA SER A 38 -23.42 9.99 7.42
C SER A 38 -22.49 11.17 7.73
N PRO A 39 -22.81 12.41 7.27
CA PRO A 39 -21.92 13.59 7.34
C PRO A 39 -21.59 14.08 8.76
N SER A 40 -21.97 13.34 9.81
CA SER A 40 -21.72 13.66 11.22
C SER A 40 -20.43 13.08 11.78
N GLN A 41 -19.72 12.20 11.07
CA GLN A 41 -18.48 11.59 11.57
C GLN A 41 -17.26 12.44 11.23
N THR A 42 -17.20 13.61 11.86
CA THR A 42 -16.02 14.50 11.85
C THR A 42 -14.89 13.96 12.73
N THR A 43 -15.07 12.80 13.36
CA THR A 43 -14.07 12.12 14.19
C THR A 43 -14.23 10.61 14.07
N ALA A 44 -13.12 9.90 13.97
CA ALA A 44 -13.05 8.44 13.99
C ALA A 44 -11.80 7.98 14.75
N LYS A 45 -11.83 6.74 15.26
CA LYS A 45 -10.77 6.17 16.07
C LYS A 45 -10.35 4.84 15.47
N ALA A 46 -9.06 4.66 15.25
CA ALA A 46 -8.43 3.40 14.87
C ALA A 46 -8.41 2.40 16.04
N GLU A 47 -8.14 1.13 15.76
CA GLU A 47 -8.12 0.05 16.77
C GLU A 47 -7.13 0.32 17.92
N ASP A 48 -5.96 0.89 17.61
CA ASP A 48 -4.92 1.24 18.59
C ASP A 48 -5.23 2.51 19.41
N GLY A 49 -6.31 3.19 19.02
CA GLY A 49 -6.82 4.38 19.64
C GLY A 49 -6.32 5.71 19.09
N THR A 50 -5.56 5.70 18.00
CA THR A 50 -5.29 6.89 17.19
C THR A 50 -6.60 7.53 16.74
N VAL A 51 -6.74 8.84 16.93
CA VAL A 51 -7.96 9.61 16.60
C VAL A 51 -7.73 10.47 15.39
N PHE A 52 -8.61 10.32 14.41
CA PHE A 52 -8.67 11.13 13.19
C PHE A 52 -9.83 12.10 13.26
N THR A 53 -9.66 13.30 12.72
CA THR A 53 -10.72 14.33 12.64
C THR A 53 -10.85 14.86 11.22
N GLY A 54 -11.98 15.51 10.93
CA GLY A 54 -12.27 16.11 9.62
C GLY A 54 -13.17 15.24 8.73
N ALA A 55 -13.37 15.69 7.48
CA ALA A 55 -14.33 15.12 6.54
C ALA A 55 -14.06 13.65 6.18
N TYR A 56 -12.79 13.22 6.24
CA TYR A 56 -12.36 11.89 5.85
C TYR A 56 -11.94 11.01 7.04
N ALA A 57 -12.24 11.43 8.28
CA ALA A 57 -11.74 10.79 9.50
C ALA A 57 -11.93 9.27 9.52
N ARG A 58 -13.11 8.78 9.15
CA ARG A 58 -13.39 7.33 9.08
C ARG A 58 -12.53 6.61 8.04
N ARG A 59 -12.37 7.18 6.84
CA ARG A 59 -11.54 6.60 5.78
C ARG A 59 -10.07 6.50 6.20
N PHE A 60 -9.56 7.52 6.93
CA PHE A 60 -8.22 7.48 7.50
C PHE A 60 -8.08 6.43 8.60
N ALA A 61 -9.05 6.33 9.52
CA ALA A 61 -9.04 5.30 10.56
C ALA A 61 -9.04 3.89 9.97
N ASP A 62 -9.95 3.61 9.04
CA ASP A 62 -10.05 2.31 8.37
C ASP A 62 -8.76 1.99 7.60
N MET A 63 -8.17 2.98 6.92
CA MET A 63 -6.89 2.78 6.23
C MET A 63 -5.77 2.49 7.22
N TYR A 64 -5.66 3.28 8.29
CA TYR A 64 -4.63 3.15 9.32
C TYR A 64 -4.57 1.74 9.90
N ASP A 65 -5.73 1.16 10.22
CA ASP A 65 -5.81 -0.21 10.75
C ASP A 65 -5.35 -1.27 9.75
N ASN A 66 -5.54 -1.02 8.44
CA ASN A 66 -5.15 -1.92 7.35
C ASN A 66 -3.71 -1.75 6.85
N LEU A 67 -2.97 -0.73 7.31
CA LEU A 67 -1.57 -0.53 6.94
C LEU A 67 -0.67 -1.52 7.71
N GLN A 68 0.22 -2.18 6.98
CA GLN A 68 1.14 -3.19 7.52
C GLN A 68 2.38 -2.56 8.13
N THR A 69 2.80 -1.39 7.65
CA THR A 69 4.04 -0.74 8.10
C THR A 69 3.80 0.43 9.04
N GLY A 70 4.66 0.54 10.07
CA GLY A 70 4.71 1.73 10.94
C GLY A 70 5.10 3.00 10.18
N PHE A 71 5.87 2.86 9.09
CA PHE A 71 6.20 3.95 8.18
C PHE A 71 4.94 4.54 7.54
N ALA A 72 4.13 3.73 6.86
CA ALA A 72 2.90 4.19 6.22
C ALA A 72 1.90 4.74 7.23
N ARG A 73 1.76 4.08 8.40
CA ARG A 73 0.93 4.58 9.51
C ARG A 73 1.35 5.97 9.97
N ASN A 74 2.66 6.24 10.06
CA ASN A 74 3.16 7.55 10.46
C ASN A 74 2.88 8.64 9.43
N LEU A 75 2.91 8.31 8.13
CA LEU A 75 2.62 9.29 7.07
C LEU A 75 1.21 9.86 7.16
N ILE A 76 0.23 9.04 7.51
CA ILE A 76 -1.18 9.47 7.52
C ILE A 76 -1.71 9.85 8.90
N LYS A 77 -0.87 9.79 9.94
CA LYS A 77 -1.30 9.86 11.36
C LYS A 77 -1.97 11.18 11.72
N ASP A 78 -1.66 12.25 11.00
CA ASP A 78 -2.25 13.57 11.20
C ASP A 78 -3.60 13.74 10.49
N GLY A 79 -4.09 12.70 9.80
CA GLY A 79 -5.35 12.70 9.06
C GLY A 79 -5.28 13.44 7.72
N LYS A 80 -4.08 13.61 7.16
CA LYS A 80 -3.84 14.22 5.85
C LYS A 80 -2.84 13.39 5.06
N ILE A 81 -2.80 13.62 3.75
CA ILE A 81 -1.73 13.16 2.88
C ILE A 81 -1.24 14.39 2.14
N SER A 82 -0.01 14.81 2.45
CA SER A 82 0.64 15.93 1.78
C SER A 82 1.54 15.46 0.65
N GLU A 83 1.93 16.39 -0.23
CA GLU A 83 2.97 16.14 -1.24
C GLU A 83 4.27 15.61 -0.61
N LYS A 84 4.60 16.06 0.61
CA LYS A 84 5.76 15.59 1.35
C LYS A 84 5.64 14.11 1.73
N ASP A 85 4.44 13.65 2.09
CA ASP A 85 4.21 12.25 2.47
C ASP A 85 4.30 11.34 1.25
N ILE A 86 3.78 11.82 0.11
CA ILE A 86 3.93 11.16 -1.19
C ILE A 86 5.40 11.07 -1.59
N ALA A 87 6.17 12.15 -1.49
CA ALA A 87 7.60 12.15 -1.80
C ALA A 87 8.39 11.23 -0.86
N ALA A 88 8.01 11.18 0.43
CA ALA A 88 8.63 10.26 1.39
C ALA A 88 8.32 8.79 1.04
N LEU A 89 7.08 8.49 0.62
CA LEU A 89 6.68 7.17 0.15
C LEU A 89 7.46 6.77 -1.11
N GLU A 90 7.48 7.64 -2.12
CA GLU A 90 8.22 7.43 -3.37
C GLU A 90 9.70 7.14 -3.10
N SER A 91 10.35 7.98 -2.29
CA SER A 91 11.74 7.78 -1.89
C SER A 91 11.95 6.41 -1.22
N LYS A 92 11.03 5.99 -0.34
CA LYS A 92 11.15 4.69 0.35
C LYS A 92 10.97 3.50 -0.58
N VAL A 93 10.07 3.62 -1.54
CA VAL A 93 9.84 2.63 -2.59
C VAL A 93 11.06 2.56 -3.51
N MET A 94 11.61 3.70 -3.93
CA MET A 94 12.82 3.78 -4.74
C MET A 94 14.03 3.18 -4.04
N ASP A 95 14.25 3.44 -2.75
CA ASP A 95 15.32 2.80 -1.96
C ASP A 95 15.23 1.27 -2.03
N CYS A 96 14.00 0.72 -1.95
CA CYS A 96 13.77 -0.72 -2.06
C CYS A 96 14.02 -1.27 -3.45
N ILE A 97 13.70 -0.50 -4.50
CA ILE A 97 13.98 -0.88 -5.88
C ILE A 97 15.49 -0.86 -6.11
N CYS A 98 16.19 0.20 -5.71
CA CYS A 98 17.65 0.33 -5.82
C CYS A 98 18.38 -0.83 -5.12
N ALA A 99 17.91 -1.27 -3.96
CA ALA A 99 18.49 -2.40 -3.24
C ALA A 99 18.33 -3.76 -3.96
N GLN A 100 17.42 -3.85 -4.93
CA GLN A 100 17.08 -5.07 -5.67
C GLN A 100 17.43 -4.98 -7.17
N ALA A 101 17.69 -3.77 -7.67
CA ALA A 101 18.12 -3.52 -9.03
C ALA A 101 19.49 -4.16 -9.28
N GLN A 102 19.70 -4.67 -10.50
CA GLN A 102 20.98 -5.24 -10.90
C GLN A 102 21.72 -4.36 -11.92
N SER A 103 21.04 -3.34 -12.46
CA SER A 103 21.61 -2.33 -13.34
C SER A 103 20.96 -0.98 -13.09
N GLU A 104 21.66 0.10 -13.44
CA GLU A 104 21.15 1.48 -13.38
C GLU A 104 20.13 1.78 -14.49
N ASP A 105 19.91 0.86 -15.44
CA ASP A 105 18.92 1.01 -16.51
C ASP A 105 17.54 0.42 -16.13
N ASP A 106 17.42 -0.19 -14.94
CA ASP A 106 16.24 -0.91 -14.44
C ASP A 106 15.36 -0.04 -13.49
N PHE A 107 15.33 1.29 -13.67
CA PHE A 107 14.54 2.18 -12.79
C PHE A 107 13.12 2.43 -13.32
N PRO A 108 12.07 2.09 -12.56
CA PRO A 108 10.71 2.50 -12.90
C PRO A 108 10.56 4.00 -12.71
N THR A 109 9.82 4.64 -13.61
CA THR A 109 9.31 5.99 -13.39
C THR A 109 8.05 5.89 -12.53
N PHE A 110 7.84 6.83 -11.62
CA PHE A 110 6.58 6.99 -10.91
C PHE A 110 5.80 8.13 -11.53
N ASP A 111 4.53 7.86 -11.82
CA ASP A 111 3.56 8.88 -12.21
C ASP A 111 2.78 9.30 -10.96
N LEU A 112 2.66 10.61 -10.79
CA LEU A 112 1.83 11.24 -9.78
C LEU A 112 0.71 12.01 -10.46
N THR A 113 -0.37 11.28 -10.75
CA THR A 113 -1.57 11.83 -11.38
C THR A 113 -2.75 11.66 -10.42
N ASP A 114 -3.53 12.72 -10.23
CA ASP A 114 -4.74 12.75 -9.37
C ASP A 114 -4.51 12.27 -7.93
N GLY A 115 -3.32 12.57 -7.38
CA GLY A 115 -2.91 12.15 -6.03
C GLY A 115 -2.51 10.67 -5.92
N ALA A 116 -2.51 9.90 -7.02
CA ALA A 116 -2.10 8.50 -7.00
C ALA A 116 -0.62 8.35 -7.35
N LEU A 117 0.15 7.68 -6.49
CA LEU A 117 1.53 7.27 -6.80
C LEU A 117 1.49 5.92 -7.50
N THR A 118 1.76 5.91 -8.81
CA THR A 118 1.71 4.68 -9.61
C THR A 118 3.03 4.44 -10.34
N PRO A 119 3.63 3.25 -10.24
CA PRO A 119 4.79 2.91 -11.06
C PRO A 119 4.36 2.75 -12.51
N VAL A 120 5.04 3.45 -13.42
CA VAL A 120 4.88 3.29 -14.87
C VAL A 120 5.44 1.93 -15.28
N PRO A 121 4.65 1.05 -15.94
CA PRO A 121 5.13 -0.26 -16.35
C PRO A 121 6.30 -0.18 -17.33
N TYR A 122 7.40 -0.86 -17.01
CA TYR A 122 8.56 -1.00 -17.89
C TYR A 122 8.26 -2.01 -19.02
N THR A 123 8.66 -1.67 -20.25
CA THR A 123 8.37 -2.46 -21.47
C THR A 123 9.62 -2.99 -22.20
N GLY A 124 10.81 -2.74 -21.64
CA GLY A 124 12.07 -3.20 -22.21
C GLY A 124 12.39 -4.68 -21.95
N ALA A 125 13.62 -5.09 -22.24
CA ALA A 125 14.05 -6.50 -22.17
C ALA A 125 13.88 -7.14 -20.78
N ASN A 126 13.95 -6.33 -19.72
CA ASN A 126 13.82 -6.75 -18.32
C ASN A 126 12.42 -6.54 -17.72
N ALA A 127 11.41 -6.17 -18.52
CA ALA A 127 10.03 -5.85 -18.11
C ALA A 127 9.45 -6.75 -17.02
N GLN A 128 9.56 -8.07 -17.17
CA GLN A 128 9.00 -9.00 -16.20
C GLN A 128 9.65 -8.90 -14.80
N LYS A 129 10.97 -8.70 -14.77
CA LYS A 129 11.73 -8.59 -13.52
C LYS A 129 11.47 -7.24 -12.87
N ASP A 130 11.60 -6.15 -13.60
CA ASP A 130 11.58 -4.81 -13.00
C ASP A 130 10.18 -4.41 -12.55
N ASN A 131 9.15 -4.75 -13.33
CA ASN A 131 7.77 -4.56 -12.90
C ASN A 131 7.43 -5.38 -11.65
N ARG A 132 8.02 -6.58 -11.51
CA ARG A 132 7.86 -7.38 -10.29
C ARG A 132 8.54 -6.71 -9.10
N VAL A 133 9.77 -6.22 -9.25
CA VAL A 133 10.49 -5.52 -8.18
C VAL A 133 9.74 -4.25 -7.75
N ALA A 134 9.28 -3.44 -8.70
CA ALA A 134 8.49 -2.25 -8.43
C ALA A 134 7.21 -2.59 -7.64
N LYS A 135 6.48 -3.62 -8.06
CA LYS A 135 5.28 -4.11 -7.37
C LYS A 135 5.60 -4.57 -5.94
N GLU A 136 6.63 -5.40 -5.77
CA GLU A 136 7.04 -5.90 -4.45
C GLU A 136 7.42 -4.77 -3.50
N CYS A 137 8.09 -3.72 -3.99
CA CYS A 137 8.44 -2.55 -3.19
C CYS A 137 7.24 -1.67 -2.85
N MET A 138 6.29 -1.50 -3.77
CA MET A 138 5.03 -0.82 -3.49
C MET A 138 4.21 -1.57 -2.43
N GLU A 139 4.10 -2.89 -2.54
CA GLU A 139 3.40 -3.72 -1.54
C GLU A 139 4.09 -3.67 -0.18
N ARG A 140 5.42 -3.74 -0.15
CA ARG A 140 6.22 -3.72 1.10
C ARG A 140 5.98 -2.49 1.95
N TYR A 141 5.70 -1.33 1.35
CA TYR A 141 5.49 -0.07 2.06
C TYR A 141 4.04 0.42 2.02
N ASP A 142 3.09 -0.48 1.71
CA ASP A 142 1.66 -0.15 1.55
C ASP A 142 1.40 0.99 0.54
N GLY A 143 2.28 1.17 -0.44
CA GLY A 143 2.24 2.30 -1.38
C GLY A 143 0.95 2.35 -2.19
N TYR A 144 0.44 1.19 -2.63
CA TYR A 144 -0.84 1.11 -3.32
C TYR A 144 -2.02 1.56 -2.44
N LYS A 145 -2.01 1.20 -1.15
CA LYS A 145 -3.09 1.60 -0.23
C LYS A 145 -3.06 3.10 0.07
N LEU A 146 -1.87 3.67 0.25
CA LEU A 146 -1.72 5.11 0.44
C LEU A 146 -2.09 5.89 -0.82
N SER A 147 -1.74 5.38 -2.00
CA SER A 147 -2.18 5.92 -3.29
C SER A 147 -3.71 5.91 -3.39
N ASP A 148 -4.37 4.81 -3.05
CA ASP A 148 -5.84 4.72 -3.06
C ASP A 148 -6.50 5.71 -2.10
N LEU A 149 -5.90 5.92 -0.91
CA LEU A 149 -6.39 6.92 0.05
C LEU A 149 -6.21 8.33 -0.49
N SER A 150 -5.05 8.65 -1.04
CA SER A 150 -4.75 9.98 -1.57
C SER A 150 -5.66 10.32 -2.76
N GLN A 151 -5.82 9.39 -3.69
CA GLN A 151 -6.74 9.56 -4.83
C GLN A 151 -8.20 9.70 -4.39
N TYR A 152 -8.62 8.96 -3.34
CA TYR A 152 -9.95 9.13 -2.75
C TYR A 152 -10.15 10.55 -2.22
N VAL A 153 -9.19 11.07 -1.46
CA VAL A 153 -9.25 12.44 -0.92
C VAL A 153 -9.27 13.47 -2.05
N TYR A 154 -8.35 13.35 -3.01
CA TYR A 154 -8.23 14.27 -4.14
C TYR A 154 -9.55 14.41 -4.90
N ARG A 155 -10.18 13.30 -5.31
CA ARG A 155 -11.45 13.34 -6.05
C ARG A 155 -12.61 13.98 -5.27
N HIS A 156 -12.60 13.93 -3.94
CA HIS A 156 -13.65 14.54 -3.13
C HIS A 156 -13.39 16.03 -2.87
N GLU A 157 -12.12 16.47 -2.89
CA GLU A 157 -11.75 17.89 -2.81
C GLU A 157 -11.84 18.59 -4.18
N HIS A 158 -11.69 17.83 -5.27
CA HIS A 158 -11.68 18.33 -6.65
C HIS A 158 -12.77 17.65 -7.52
N PRO A 159 -14.07 17.82 -7.21
CA PRO A 159 -15.15 17.12 -7.91
C PRO A 159 -15.34 17.53 -9.38
N ASP A 160 -14.85 18.71 -9.77
CA ASP A 160 -14.99 19.26 -11.13
C ASP A 160 -13.83 18.87 -12.06
N ASP A 161 -12.76 18.27 -11.53
CA ASP A 161 -11.61 17.76 -12.29
C ASP A 161 -12.03 16.48 -13.03
N THR A 162 -12.74 16.69 -14.14
CA THR A 162 -13.35 15.65 -14.98
C THR A 162 -12.41 15.06 -16.03
N HIS A 163 -11.09 15.22 -15.87
CA HIS A 163 -10.10 14.54 -16.71
C HIS A 163 -10.11 13.00 -16.58
N LEU A 164 -10.99 12.46 -15.72
CA LEU A 164 -11.06 11.07 -15.30
C LEU A 164 -12.25 10.32 -15.92
N SER A 165 -12.16 10.04 -17.22
CA SER A 165 -12.93 8.95 -17.85
C SER A 165 -12.18 8.50 -19.10
N ASN A 166 -11.34 7.46 -18.94
CA ASN A 166 -11.23 6.30 -19.83
C ASN A 166 -10.22 5.30 -19.28
#